data_AF-A0A7Y3HX44-F1
#
_entry.id   AF-A0A7Y3HX44-F1
#
_cell.length_a   1.000
_cell.length_b   1.000
_cell.length_c   1.000
_cell.angle_alpha   90.00
_cell.angle_beta   90.00
_cell.angle_gamma   90.00
#
_symmetry.space_group_name_H-M   'P 1'
#
loop_
_entity.id
_entity.type
_entity.pdbx_description
1 polymer ?
#
loop_
_entity_poly.entity_id
_entity_poly.type
_entity_poly.pdbx_seq_one_letter_code
_entity_poly.pdbx_strand_id
1 'polypeptide(L)'
;LKVDGNAITLKTLGEVPYLGFVLPLIGLFIAPIYPLLNSTVLSHLPKSLHSPMSGLIIIFSALGGTLGSRIVGYLFENIGGVNAFYFLIIPIVLLIISVVIIKRLVARKNEA
;
A
#
# COMPACT_ATOMS: atom_id res chain seq x y z
N LEU A 1 3.54 10.34 21.01
CA LEU A 1 2.17 10.87 20.91
C LEU A 1 2.07 12.07 21.84
N LYS A 2 2.30 13.30 21.34
CA LYS A 2 1.87 14.50 22.08
C LYS A 2 0.35 14.54 22.01
N VAL A 3 -0.30 14.07 23.07
CA VAL A 3 -1.75 14.12 23.22
C VAL A 3 -2.10 15.50 23.78
N ASP A 4 -1.86 16.54 22.99
CA ASP A 4 -2.41 17.87 23.27
C ASP A 4 -3.82 17.92 22.68
N GLY A 5 -4.79 17.41 23.44
CA GLY A 5 -6.20 17.41 23.06
C GLY A 5 -7.01 16.48 23.95
N ASN A 6 -8.07 17.03 24.58
CA ASN A 6 -9.00 16.30 25.45
C ASN A 6 -9.29 14.89 24.91
N ALA A 7 -8.91 13.86 25.67
CA ALA A 7 -9.22 12.48 25.34
C ALA A 7 -10.74 12.31 25.31
N ILE A 8 -11.31 12.25 24.11
CA ILE A 8 -12.75 12.04 23.90
C ILE A 8 -13.02 10.56 24.15
N THR A 9 -13.69 10.25 25.28
CA THR A 9 -14.15 8.89 25.55
C THR A 9 -15.34 8.59 24.65
N LEU A 10 -15.14 7.73 23.65
CA LEU A 10 -16.22 7.24 22.80
C LEU A 10 -17.06 6.23 23.60
N LYS A 11 -18.35 6.48 23.73
CA LYS A 11 -19.31 5.59 24.43
C LYS A 11 -20.01 4.63 23.46
N THR A 12 -20.08 4.99 22.18
CA THR A 12 -20.77 4.19 21.17
C THR A 12 -19.97 4.10 19.87
N LEU A 13 -20.15 3.00 19.12
CA LEU A 13 -19.46 2.80 17.83
C LEU A 13 -19.82 3.88 16.79
N GLY A 14 -21.00 4.51 16.91
CA GLY A 14 -21.41 5.61 16.02
C GLY A 14 -20.61 6.91 16.21
N GLU A 15 -19.89 7.05 17.32
CA GLU A 15 -19.03 8.21 17.61
C GLU A 15 -17.62 8.04 17.01
N VAL A 16 -17.29 6.86 16.48
CA VAL A 16 -16.00 6.60 15.83
C VAL A 16 -15.93 7.39 14.53
N PRO A 17 -14.84 8.16 14.28
CA PRO A 17 -14.64 8.85 13.02
C PRO A 17 -14.74 7.90 11.83
N TYR A 18 -15.30 8.34 10.71
CA TYR A 18 -15.46 7.54 9.50
C TYR A 18 -14.17 6.81 9.06
N LEU A 19 -13.01 7.47 9.21
CA LEU A 19 -11.70 6.88 8.93
C LEU A 19 -11.41 5.58 9.71
N GLY A 20 -11.96 5.44 10.92
CA GLY A 20 -11.83 4.22 11.73
C GLY A 20 -12.49 3.00 11.09
N PHE A 21 -13.55 3.19 10.31
CA PHE A 21 -14.21 2.13 9.54
C PHE A 21 -13.57 1.89 8.17
N VAL A 22 -13.00 2.94 7.57
CA VAL A 22 -12.34 2.86 6.26
C VAL A 22 -11.03 2.07 6.34
N LEU A 23 -10.28 2.21 7.43
CA LEU A 23 -8.98 1.56 7.61
C LEU A 23 -9.01 0.02 7.38
N PRO A 24 -9.84 -0.76 8.09
CA PRO A 24 -9.92 -2.20 7.87
C PRO A 24 -10.43 -2.56 6.46
N LEU A 25 -11.30 -1.73 5.90
CA LEU A 25 -11.83 -1.93 4.55
C LEU A 25 -10.72 -1.77 3.49
N ILE A 26 -9.88 -0.74 3.61
CA ILE A 26 -8.68 -0.58 2.76
C ILE A 26 -7.77 -1.79 2.93
N GLY A 27 -7.47 -2.21 4.15
CA GLY A 27 -6.63 -3.38 4.41
C GLY A 27 -7.15 -4.65 3.71
N LEU A 28 -8.45 -4.90 3.79
CA LEU A 28 -9.12 -6.04 3.14
C LEU A 28 -8.96 -6.00 1.61
N PHE A 29 -9.17 -4.84 0.98
CA PHE A 29 -9.09 -4.72 -0.48
C PHE A 29 -7.65 -4.67 -1.01
N ILE A 30 -6.69 -4.17 -0.23
CA ILE A 30 -5.27 -4.11 -0.64
C ILE A 30 -4.58 -5.48 -0.46
N ALA A 31 -5.02 -6.31 0.48
CA ALA A 31 -4.43 -7.62 0.76
C ALA A 31 -4.17 -8.50 -0.48
N PRO A 32 -5.14 -8.72 -1.41
CA PRO A 32 -4.91 -9.56 -2.58
C PRO A 32 -4.00 -8.93 -3.64
N ILE A 33 -3.75 -7.62 -3.61
CA ILE A 33 -3.02 -6.93 -4.68
C ILE A 33 -1.59 -7.43 -4.80
N TYR A 34 -0.89 -7.59 -3.68
CA TYR A 34 0.52 -7.99 -3.70
C TYR A 34 0.73 -9.43 -4.24
N PRO A 35 -0.02 -10.45 -3.78
CA PRO A 35 0.00 -11.78 -4.42
C PRO A 35 -0.35 -11.75 -5.92
N LEU A 36 -1.39 -11.01 -6.31
CA LEU A 36 -1.83 -10.93 -7.71
C LEU A 36 -0.79 -10.27 -8.62
N LEU A 37 -0.17 -9.18 -8.15
CA LEU A 37 0.88 -8.46 -8.88
C LEU A 37 2.10 -9.36 -9.10
N ASN A 38 2.59 -10.00 -8.04
CA ASN A 38 3.76 -10.88 -8.11
C ASN A 38 3.50 -12.07 -9.03
N SER A 39 2.32 -12.70 -8.94
CA SER A 39 1.93 -13.79 -9.83
C SER A 39 1.89 -13.34 -11.29
N THR A 40 1.30 -12.19 -11.58
CA THR A 40 1.19 -11.62 -12.94
C THR A 40 2.57 -11.31 -13.54
N VAL A 41 3.47 -10.72 -12.77
CA VAL A 41 4.82 -10.40 -13.26
C VAL A 41 5.61 -11.68 -13.54
N LEU A 42 5.55 -12.66 -12.63
CA LEU A 42 6.31 -13.90 -12.75
C LEU A 42 5.78 -14.78 -13.89
N SER A 43 4.46 -14.83 -14.11
CA SER A 43 3.83 -15.65 -15.16
C SER A 43 4.20 -15.21 -16.58
N HIS A 44 4.64 -13.96 -16.78
CA HIS A 44 5.05 -13.41 -18.08
C HIS A 44 6.58 -13.39 -18.28
N LEU A 45 7.35 -13.96 -17.35
CA LEU A 45 8.80 -14.12 -17.44
C LEU A 45 9.19 -15.59 -17.70
N PRO A 46 10.30 -15.86 -18.44
CA PRO A 46 10.81 -17.21 -18.60
C PRO A 46 11.24 -17.80 -17.25
N LYS A 47 11.09 -19.11 -17.09
CA LYS A 47 11.33 -19.83 -15.82
C LYS A 47 12.72 -19.59 -15.23
N SER A 48 13.74 -19.39 -16.07
CA SER A 48 15.11 -19.08 -15.63
C SER A 48 15.22 -17.77 -14.85
N LEU A 49 14.29 -16.82 -15.07
CA LEU A 49 14.28 -15.51 -14.41
C LEU A 49 13.36 -15.46 -13.19
N HIS A 50 12.66 -16.55 -12.84
CA HIS A 50 11.74 -16.54 -11.70
C HIS A 50 12.45 -16.32 -10.37
N SER A 51 13.58 -17.01 -10.17
CA SER A 51 14.41 -16.88 -8.97
C SER A 51 14.98 -15.46 -8.77
N PRO A 52 15.71 -14.87 -9.75
CA PRO A 52 16.23 -13.51 -9.59
C PRO A 52 15.13 -12.45 -9.47
N MET A 53 13.99 -12.61 -10.17
CA MET A 53 12.88 -11.67 -10.06
C MET A 53 12.23 -11.72 -8.67
N SER A 54 12.04 -12.92 -8.11
CA SER A 54 11.55 -13.08 -6.73
C SER A 54 12.46 -12.41 -5.72
N GLY A 55 13.79 -12.52 -5.89
CA GLY A 55 14.77 -11.82 -5.06
C GLY A 55 14.61 -10.30 -5.12
N LEU A 56 14.47 -9.73 -6.32
CA LEU A 56 14.22 -8.29 -6.50
C LEU A 56 12.91 -7.85 -5.83
N ILE A 57 11.84 -8.62 -6.00
CA ILE A 57 10.53 -8.36 -5.36
C ILE A 57 10.69 -8.28 -3.83
N ILE A 58 11.39 -9.23 -3.22
CA ILE A 58 11.60 -9.27 -1.76
C ILE A 58 12.40 -8.05 -1.29
N ILE A 59 13.49 -7.71 -1.98
CA ILE A 59 14.36 -6.58 -1.61
C ILE A 59 13.57 -5.27 -1.68
N PHE A 60 12.89 -5.00 -2.80
CA PHE A 60 12.09 -3.78 -2.95
C PHE A 60 10.91 -3.72 -1.98
N SER A 61 10.32 -4.87 -1.62
CA SER A 61 9.24 -4.91 -0.63
C SER A 61 9.71 -4.62 0.79
N ALA A 62 10.88 -5.15 1.18
CA ALA A 62 11.49 -4.84 2.47
C ALA A 62 11.89 -3.35 2.56
N LEU A 63 12.48 -2.80 1.49
CA LEU A 63 12.81 -1.38 1.39
C LEU A 63 11.54 -0.51 1.46
N GLY A 64 10.52 -0.85 0.67
CA GLY A 64 9.24 -0.13 0.65
C GLY A 64 8.52 -0.18 1.99
N GLY A 65 8.52 -1.33 2.68
CA GLY A 65 7.94 -1.49 4.02
C GLY A 65 8.68 -0.66 5.07
N THR A 66 10.01 -0.61 5.00
CA THR A 66 10.84 0.16 5.93
C THR A 66 10.68 1.66 5.71
N LEU A 67 10.76 2.13 4.46
CA LEU A 67 10.58 3.53 4.12
C LEU A 67 9.14 3.98 4.35
N GLY A 68 8.16 3.16 3.97
CA GLY A 68 6.73 3.43 4.16
C GLY A 68 6.37 3.58 5.63
N SER A 69 6.81 2.67 6.49
CA SER A 69 6.57 2.77 7.94
C SER A 69 7.25 3.99 8.56
N ARG A 70 8.47 4.34 8.11
CA ARG A 70 9.18 5.55 8.54
C ARG A 70 8.42 6.83 8.14
N ILE A 71 7.98 6.92 6.88
CA ILE A 71 7.26 8.08 6.35
C ILE A 71 5.92 8.23 7.08
N VAL A 72 5.13 7.15 7.16
CA VAL A 72 3.83 7.18 7.86
C VAL A 72 4.03 7.52 9.33
N GLY A 73 4.99 6.92 10.02
CA GLY A 73 5.31 7.25 11.41
C GLY A 73 5.66 8.73 11.60
N TYR A 74 6.51 9.27 10.73
CA TYR A 74 6.87 10.69 10.75
C TYR A 74 5.66 11.61 10.50
N LEU A 75 4.79 11.27 9.55
CA LEU A 75 3.55 12.03 9.30
C LEU A 75 2.61 11.97 10.52
N PHE A 76 2.42 10.79 11.11
CA PHE A 76 1.57 10.62 12.30
C PHE A 76 2.05 11.49 13.47
N GLU A 77 3.37 11.63 13.64
CA GLU A 77 3.96 12.45 14.69
C GLU A 77 3.80 13.96 14.45
N ASN A 78 3.99 14.43 13.21
CA ASN A 78 4.06 15.86 12.91
C ASN A 78 2.71 16.51 12.54
N ILE A 79 1.84 15.79 11.83
CA ILE A 79 0.57 16.35 11.30
C ILE A 79 -0.68 15.71 11.91
N GLY A 80 -0.51 14.70 12.78
CA GLY A 80 -1.58 13.98 13.46
C GLY A 80 -2.18 12.84 12.61
N GLY A 81 -2.72 11.82 13.29
CA GLY A 81 -3.14 10.57 12.64
C GLY A 81 -4.22 10.72 11.57
N VAL A 82 -5.24 11.56 11.79
CA VAL A 82 -6.33 11.76 10.83
C VAL A 82 -5.82 12.38 9.52
N ASN A 83 -4.92 13.37 9.60
CA ASN A 83 -4.34 14.01 8.42
C ASN A 83 -3.33 13.10 7.72
N ALA A 84 -2.53 12.36 8.49
CA ALA A 84 -1.59 11.37 7.97
C ALA A 84 -2.30 10.25 7.18
N PHE A 85 -3.54 9.91 7.54
CA PHE A 85 -4.33 8.93 6.79
C PHE A 85 -4.70 9.40 5.39
N TYR A 86 -5.02 10.69 5.18
CA TYR A 86 -5.32 11.20 3.84
C TYR A 86 -4.12 11.08 2.89
N PHE A 87 -2.90 11.10 3.42
CA PHE A 87 -1.70 10.84 2.62
C PHE A 87 -1.64 9.42 2.03
N LEU A 88 -2.41 8.44 2.54
CA LEU A 88 -2.51 7.11 1.92
C LEU A 88 -3.15 7.14 0.53
N ILE A 89 -3.86 8.20 0.16
CA ILE A 89 -4.40 8.36 -1.20
C ILE A 89 -3.25 8.39 -2.23
N ILE A 90 -2.12 9.01 -1.87
CA ILE A 90 -0.96 9.13 -2.75
C ILE A 90 -0.39 7.76 -3.17
N PRO A 91 -0.01 6.85 -2.24
CA PRO A 91 0.48 5.52 -2.62
C PRO A 91 -0.59 4.67 -3.31
N ILE A 92 -1.88 4.86 -3.01
CA ILE A 92 -2.96 4.16 -3.74
C ILE A 92 -3.01 4.62 -5.20
N VAL A 93 -2.95 5.92 -5.47
CA VAL A 93 -2.92 6.46 -6.85
C VAL A 93 -1.66 5.99 -7.57
N LEU A 94 -0.49 6.04 -6.92
CA LEU A 94 0.78 5.57 -7.48
C LEU A 94 0.70 4.07 -7.84
N LEU A 95 0.05 3.26 -7.00
CA LEU A 95 -0.17 1.84 -7.23
C LEU A 95 -1.05 1.62 -8.46
N ILE A 96 -2.17 2.36 -8.59
CA ILE A 96 -3.06 2.28 -9.76
C ILE A 96 -2.29 2.60 -11.04
N ILE A 97 -1.50 3.69 -11.04
CA ILE A 97 -0.67 4.08 -12.19
C ILE A 97 0.32 2.97 -12.54
N SER A 98 1.02 2.43 -11.54
CA SER A 98 1.99 1.34 -11.73
C SER A 98 1.34 0.10 -12.35
N VAL A 99 0.16 -0.30 -11.86
CA VAL A 99 -0.60 -1.45 -12.40
C VAL A 99 -1.02 -1.21 -13.85
N VAL A 100 -1.48 0.00 -14.19
CA VAL A 100 -1.83 0.37 -15.58
C VAL A 100 -0.61 0.30 -16.49
N ILE A 101 0.55 0.75 -16.03
CA ILE A 101 1.81 0.65 -16.78
C ILE A 101 2.20 -0.82 -16.99
N ILE A 102 2.18 -1.63 -15.93
CA ILE A 102 2.49 -3.07 -16.01
C ILE A 102 1.55 -3.77 -17.00
N LYS A 103 0.25 -3.51 -16.93
CA LYS A 103 -0.74 -4.06 -17.87
C LYS A 103 -0.39 -3.71 -19.32
N ARG A 104 0.00 -2.45 -19.59
CA ARG A 104 0.41 -2.00 -20.93
C ARG A 104 1.69 -2.68 -21.41
N LEU A 105 2.69 -2.84 -20.54
CA LEU A 105 3.95 -3.50 -20.87
C LEU A 105 3.76 -4.99 -21.17
N VAL A 106 2.94 -5.66 -20.36
CA VAL A 106 2.60 -7.07 -20.55
C VAL A 106 1.82 -7.29 -21.85
N ALA A 107 0.82 -6.44 -22.14
CA ALA A 107 0.04 -6.53 -23.38
C ALA A 107 0.92 -6.43 -24.64
N ARG A 108 1.87 -5.48 -24.68
CA ARG A 108 2.79 -5.30 -25.82
C ARG A 108 3.71 -6.49 -26.05
N LYS A 109 4.13 -7.18 -24.98
CA LYS A 109 4.99 -8.37 -25.08
C LYS A 109 4.26 -9.58 -25.68
N ASN A 110 2.94 -9.63 -25.58
CA ASN A 110 2.13 -10.70 -26.18
C ASN A 110 1.85 -10.46 -27.68
N GLU A 111 2.10 -9.25 -28.19
CA GLU A 111 1.90 -8.85 -29.59
C GLU A 111 3.19 -8.93 -30.44
N ALA A 112 4.35 -9.13 -29.80
CA ALA A 112 5.68 -9.21 -30.43
C ALA A 112 6.25 -10.63 -30.35
#